data_AF-A0A5N5JM29-F1
#
_entry.id   AF-A0A5N5JM29-F1
#
_cell.length_a   1.000
_cell.length_b   1.000
_cell.length_c   1.000
_cell.angle_alpha   90.00
_cell.angle_beta   90.00
_cell.angle_gamma   90.00
#
_symmetry.space_group_name_H-M   'P 1'
#
loop_
_entity.id
_entity.type
_entity.pdbx_description
1 polymer ?
#
loop_
_entity_poly.entity_id
_entity_poly.type
_entity_poly.pdbx_seq_one_letter_code
_entity_poly.pdbx_strand_id
1 'polypeptide(L)'
;MMNTTSQCYRCRQCFSVPPNTATIRCPNCKFETKIQSSERLKSQDRGQISFRSFIGTARAKISRSGSGGSKPVKSLNCKSSTLQFSESLSGLRPCRKRALLIAVTYNRSKHKLKGPIIDVKSFRNLLMDTFAFPKEEIRVLTEEEAPESDFVPTKKNIQNYFKWLVEDCMAGDSLVFYFSGHGVRQFDVDSDESDGFDESICPADFVEAGTISDDEIKAAIVRPLKKGVTLNAIVDACHSGTVLDLPYVYNREE
;
A
#
# COMPACT_ATOMS: atom_id res chain seq x y z
N MET A 1 -45.89 -4.05 -8.08
CA MET A 1 -44.57 -4.73 -8.19
C MET A 1 -43.55 -3.64 -8.49
N MET A 2 -42.73 -3.26 -7.50
CA MET A 2 -41.83 -2.10 -7.61
C MET A 2 -40.49 -2.55 -8.22
N ASN A 3 -40.12 -1.99 -9.37
CA ASN A 3 -38.80 -2.21 -9.97
C ASN A 3 -37.74 -1.50 -9.11
N THR A 4 -36.73 -2.24 -8.64
CA THR A 4 -35.61 -1.67 -7.91
C THR A 4 -34.62 -1.05 -8.89
N THR A 5 -34.23 0.21 -8.65
CA THR A 5 -33.23 0.91 -9.44
C THR A 5 -31.84 0.58 -8.90
N SER A 6 -30.95 0.07 -9.76
CA SER A 6 -29.58 -0.29 -9.39
C SER A 6 -28.57 0.46 -10.26
N GLN A 7 -27.43 0.85 -9.67
CA GLN A 7 -26.36 1.54 -10.37
C GLN A 7 -25.24 0.57 -10.73
N CYS A 8 -24.78 0.60 -11.98
CA CYS A 8 -23.63 -0.20 -12.39
C CYS A 8 -22.34 0.32 -11.75
N TYR A 9 -21.61 -0.53 -11.02
CA TYR A 9 -20.35 -0.14 -10.39
C TYR A 9 -19.25 0.30 -11.38
N ARG A 10 -19.30 -0.23 -12.61
CA ARG A 10 -18.26 -0.01 -13.63
C ARG A 10 -18.47 1.25 -14.46
N CYS A 11 -19.70 1.51 -14.92
CA CYS A 11 -19.99 2.66 -15.78
C CYS A 11 -20.94 3.68 -15.14
N ARG A 12 -21.34 3.47 -13.88
CA ARG A 12 -22.23 4.35 -13.09
C ARG A 12 -23.62 4.60 -13.68
N GLN A 13 -24.00 3.91 -14.76
CA GLN A 13 -25.33 3.98 -15.33
C GLN A 13 -26.37 3.32 -14.41
N CYS A 14 -27.48 4.00 -14.15
CA CYS A 14 -28.63 3.46 -13.43
C CYS A 14 -29.57 2.73 -14.39
N PHE A 15 -30.10 1.57 -13.96
CA PHE A 15 -31.08 0.80 -14.72
C PHE A 15 -32.01 0.02 -13.79
N SER A 16 -33.21 -0.28 -14.27
CA SER A 16 -34.22 -1.02 -13.51
C SER A 16 -33.92 -2.51 -13.51
N VAL A 17 -33.98 -3.14 -12.35
CA VAL A 17 -33.72 -4.57 -12.18
C VAL A 17 -34.99 -5.27 -11.69
N PRO A 18 -35.34 -6.45 -12.23
CA PRO A 18 -36.47 -7.23 -11.73
C PRO A 18 -36.20 -7.72 -10.30
N PRO A 19 -37.22 -7.70 -9.41
CA PRO A 19 -37.09 -8.31 -8.09
C PRO A 19 -36.75 -9.80 -8.22
N ASN A 20 -35.90 -10.32 -7.33
CA ASN A 20 -35.38 -11.71 -7.28
C ASN A 20 -34.35 -12.12 -8.34
N THR A 21 -33.63 -11.17 -8.94
CA THR A 21 -32.57 -11.50 -9.89
C THR A 21 -31.24 -11.80 -9.18
N ALA A 22 -30.75 -13.05 -9.25
CA ALA A 22 -29.50 -13.47 -8.61
C ALA A 22 -28.24 -12.91 -9.27
N THR A 23 -28.29 -12.54 -10.55
CA THR A 23 -27.17 -11.95 -11.32
C THR A 23 -27.67 -10.83 -12.20
N ILE A 24 -27.14 -9.62 -12.01
CA ILE A 24 -27.53 -8.43 -12.75
C ILE A 24 -26.47 -8.13 -13.80
N ARG A 25 -26.85 -8.09 -15.08
CA ARG A 25 -25.98 -7.68 -16.19
C ARG A 25 -26.29 -6.23 -16.59
N CYS A 26 -25.28 -5.37 -16.59
CA CYS A 26 -25.43 -3.98 -17.04
C CYS A 26 -25.71 -3.92 -18.55
N PRO A 27 -26.76 -3.22 -19.01
CA PRO A 27 -27.08 -3.10 -20.43
C PRO A 27 -26.03 -2.32 -21.23
N ASN A 28 -25.30 -1.40 -20.60
CA ASN A 28 -24.30 -0.56 -21.28
C ASN A 28 -22.93 -1.24 -21.40
N CYS A 29 -22.34 -1.69 -20.30
CA CYS A 29 -20.98 -2.25 -20.29
C CYS A 29 -20.90 -3.78 -20.18
N LYS A 30 -22.06 -4.46 -20.15
CA LYS A 30 -22.19 -5.94 -20.02
C LYS A 30 -21.56 -6.55 -18.76
N PHE A 31 -21.21 -5.73 -17.77
CA PHE A 31 -20.66 -6.18 -16.48
C PHE A 31 -21.73 -6.91 -15.63
N GLU A 32 -21.39 -8.06 -15.06
CA GLU A 32 -22.30 -8.90 -14.25
C GLU A 32 -22.00 -8.81 -12.75
N THR A 33 -23.03 -8.70 -11.91
CA THR A 33 -22.91 -8.63 -10.45
C THR A 33 -23.88 -9.61 -9.78
N LYS A 34 -23.39 -10.46 -8.87
CA LYS A 34 -24.20 -11.43 -8.11
C LYS A 34 -24.65 -10.83 -6.78
N ILE A 35 -25.95 -10.94 -6.46
CA ILE A 35 -26.52 -10.48 -5.18
C ILE A 35 -26.85 -11.71 -4.33
N GLN A 36 -26.26 -11.84 -3.13
CA GLN A 36 -26.65 -12.84 -2.13
C GLN A 36 -27.65 -12.24 -1.14
N SER A 37 -28.78 -12.93 -0.97
CA SER A 37 -29.85 -12.62 -0.01
C SER A 37 -29.44 -12.97 1.43
N SER A 38 -29.71 -12.06 2.37
CA SER A 38 -29.41 -12.14 3.81
C SER A 38 -30.57 -12.77 4.60
N GLU A 39 -30.28 -13.63 5.59
CA GLU A 39 -31.05 -13.72 6.85
C GLU A 39 -30.18 -14.08 8.08
N ARG A 40 -30.08 -13.12 9.03
CA ARG A 40 -30.17 -13.19 10.53
C ARG A 40 -29.10 -13.97 11.35
N LEU A 41 -28.57 -13.55 12.53
CA LEU A 41 -28.88 -12.50 13.54
C LEU A 41 -27.66 -12.22 14.50
N LYS A 42 -27.42 -10.92 14.79
CA LYS A 42 -27.02 -10.22 16.06
C LYS A 42 -25.86 -10.71 16.96
N SER A 43 -24.83 -9.86 17.13
CA SER A 43 -24.49 -9.18 18.42
C SER A 43 -23.25 -8.25 18.32
N GLN A 44 -23.43 -7.04 18.84
CA GLN A 44 -22.49 -6.05 19.42
C GLN A 44 -21.08 -5.78 18.84
N ASP A 45 -20.98 -4.56 18.30
CA ASP A 45 -20.11 -3.44 18.72
C ASP A 45 -18.68 -3.26 18.13
N ARG A 46 -18.46 -2.00 17.72
CA ARG A 46 -17.24 -1.26 17.29
C ARG A 46 -16.47 -1.71 16.05
N GLY A 47 -16.88 -1.13 14.92
CA GLY A 47 -16.00 -0.33 14.05
C GLY A 47 -14.66 -0.92 13.62
N GLN A 48 -14.68 -2.03 12.88
CA GLN A 48 -13.57 -2.41 11.99
C GLN A 48 -14.08 -2.38 10.55
N ILE A 49 -13.54 -1.49 9.72
CA ILE A 49 -13.70 -1.57 8.27
C ILE A 49 -12.80 -2.72 7.81
N SER A 50 -13.34 -3.94 7.87
CA SER A 50 -12.66 -5.14 7.39
C SER A 50 -12.50 -5.07 5.87
N PHE A 51 -11.26 -4.96 5.41
CA PHE A 51 -10.81 -4.97 4.01
C PHE A 51 -11.14 -6.27 3.24
N ARG A 52 -12.01 -7.14 3.78
CA ARG A 52 -12.34 -8.47 3.27
C ARG A 52 -13.33 -8.50 2.11
N SER A 53 -14.04 -7.41 1.81
CA SER A 53 -15.03 -7.42 0.71
C SER A 53 -14.42 -7.24 -0.70
N PHE A 54 -13.11 -7.03 -0.82
CA PHE A 54 -12.44 -6.83 -2.12
C PHE A 54 -11.82 -8.09 -2.71
N ILE A 55 -11.70 -9.19 -1.96
CA ILE A 55 -11.06 -10.44 -2.42
C ILE A 55 -12.13 -11.50 -2.68
N GLY A 56 -12.80 -11.39 -3.81
CA GLY A 56 -13.78 -12.38 -4.23
C GLY A 56 -13.97 -12.36 -5.74
N THR A 57 -13.05 -12.99 -6.48
CA THR A 57 -13.28 -13.85 -7.67
C THR A 57 -11.97 -14.01 -8.45
N ALA A 58 -11.14 -14.97 -8.06
CA ALA A 58 -10.13 -15.57 -8.96
C ALA A 58 -9.77 -16.96 -8.44
N ARG A 59 -10.72 -17.90 -8.58
CA ARG A 59 -10.48 -19.32 -8.27
C ARG A 59 -10.96 -20.16 -9.44
N ALA A 60 -10.10 -20.35 -10.44
CA ALA A 60 -10.14 -21.53 -11.31
C ALA A 60 -8.84 -21.63 -12.12
N LYS A 61 -8.26 -22.84 -12.12
CA LYS A 61 -7.16 -23.36 -12.95
C LYS A 61 -5.73 -23.06 -12.50
N ILE A 62 -5.26 -23.81 -11.49
CA ILE A 62 -3.92 -24.40 -11.56
C ILE A 62 -4.03 -25.86 -11.12
N SER A 63 -3.72 -26.75 -12.06
CA SER A 63 -3.65 -28.19 -11.89
C SER A 63 -2.50 -28.61 -10.97
N ARG A 64 -2.75 -29.70 -10.25
CA ARG A 64 -1.80 -30.47 -9.44
C ARG A 64 -0.48 -30.78 -10.18
N SER A 65 0.64 -30.55 -9.49
CA SER A 65 1.73 -31.53 -9.36
C SER A 65 2.50 -31.22 -8.08
N GLY A 66 2.74 -32.26 -7.28
CA GLY A 66 3.43 -32.17 -5.99
C GLY A 66 4.91 -32.53 -6.11
N SER A 67 5.71 -32.00 -5.17
CA SER A 67 6.75 -32.72 -4.45
C SER A 67 7.33 -31.80 -3.36
N GLY A 68 7.57 -32.39 -2.18
CA GLY A 68 8.14 -31.71 -1.02
C GLY A 68 9.58 -31.28 -1.28
N GLY A 69 9.89 -30.09 -0.78
CA GLY A 69 11.22 -29.48 -0.80
C GLY A 69 11.06 -28.05 -0.31
N SER A 70 11.78 -27.67 0.74
CA SER A 70 11.85 -26.29 1.25
C SER A 70 12.26 -25.36 0.12
N LYS A 71 11.29 -24.59 -0.42
CA LYS A 71 11.53 -23.68 -1.53
C LYS A 71 12.39 -22.50 -1.03
N PRO A 72 13.42 -22.08 -1.76
CA PRO A 72 14.08 -20.82 -1.47
C PRO A 72 13.05 -19.70 -1.66
N VAL A 73 12.95 -18.81 -0.67
CA VAL A 73 12.07 -17.64 -0.75
C VAL A 73 12.60 -16.76 -1.88
N LYS A 74 11.76 -16.48 -2.88
CA LYS A 74 12.11 -15.63 -4.02
C LYS A 74 11.95 -14.17 -3.59
N SER A 75 13.05 -13.40 -3.62
CA SER A 75 13.05 -11.95 -3.37
C SER A 75 11.98 -11.23 -4.18
N LEU A 76 11.35 -10.21 -3.58
CA LEU A 76 10.33 -9.39 -4.26
C LEU A 76 10.94 -8.34 -5.20
N ASN A 77 12.26 -8.16 -5.14
CA ASN A 77 13.02 -7.18 -5.93
C ASN A 77 13.67 -7.86 -7.14
N CYS A 78 13.60 -7.23 -8.31
CA CYS A 78 14.37 -7.63 -9.50
C CYS A 78 15.65 -6.78 -9.61
N LYS A 79 16.76 -7.40 -10.03
CA LYS A 79 17.96 -6.65 -10.45
C LYS A 79 17.65 -6.01 -11.80
N SER A 80 17.88 -4.71 -11.91
CA SER A 80 17.65 -3.96 -13.15
C SER A 80 18.50 -4.56 -14.28
N SER A 81 17.86 -5.11 -15.31
CA SER A 81 18.51 -5.41 -16.57
C SER A 81 18.44 -4.16 -17.44
N THR A 82 19.57 -3.51 -17.66
CA THR A 82 19.72 -2.34 -18.53
C THR A 82 19.22 -2.66 -19.93
N LEU A 83 17.99 -2.26 -20.26
CA LEU A 83 17.55 -2.17 -21.65
C LEU A 83 17.87 -0.76 -22.14
N GLN A 84 18.83 -0.67 -23.06
CA GLN A 84 19.13 0.56 -23.77
C GLN A 84 17.95 0.90 -24.66
N PHE A 85 17.20 1.93 -24.29
CA PHE A 85 16.14 2.49 -25.13
C PHE A 85 16.81 3.46 -26.12
N SER A 86 16.68 3.18 -27.42
CA SER A 86 17.22 4.03 -28.48
C SER A 86 16.58 5.41 -28.43
N GLU A 87 17.42 6.45 -28.40
CA GLU A 87 17.05 7.85 -28.52
C GLU A 87 16.36 8.14 -29.85
N SER A 88 15.03 8.23 -29.85
CA SER A 88 14.27 8.80 -30.96
C SER A 88 12.86 9.14 -30.50
N LEU A 89 12.74 10.15 -29.62
CA LEU A 89 11.61 11.08 -29.44
C LEU A 89 12.03 12.10 -28.38
N SER A 90 12.84 13.06 -28.82
CA SER A 90 13.40 14.14 -28.01
C SER A 90 12.31 15.14 -27.62
N GLY A 91 12.02 15.23 -26.32
CA GLY A 91 11.33 16.40 -25.76
C GLY A 91 10.71 16.22 -24.37
N LEU A 92 10.18 15.04 -24.04
CA LEU A 92 9.50 14.83 -22.75
C LEU A 92 9.99 13.53 -22.10
N ARG A 93 10.71 13.67 -20.98
CA ARG A 93 10.97 12.54 -20.08
C ARG A 93 9.61 11.95 -19.67
N PRO A 94 9.37 10.64 -19.83
CA PRO A 94 8.16 10.01 -19.34
C PRO A 94 8.01 10.25 -17.84
N CYS A 95 6.79 10.59 -17.40
CA CYS A 95 6.49 10.76 -15.98
C CYS A 95 6.82 9.47 -15.23
N ARG A 96 7.72 9.56 -14.26
CA ARG A 96 8.24 8.40 -13.55
C ARG A 96 7.27 7.97 -12.47
N LYS A 97 7.16 6.64 -12.31
CA LYS A 97 6.39 6.01 -11.24
C LYS A 97 7.34 5.22 -10.35
N ARG A 98 7.54 5.62 -9.10
CA ARG A 98 8.35 4.89 -8.12
C ARG A 98 7.54 4.54 -6.88
N ALA A 99 7.74 3.35 -6.33
CA ALA A 99 7.10 2.94 -5.10
C ALA A 99 8.10 2.34 -4.10
N LEU A 100 7.99 2.76 -2.85
CA LEU A 100 8.67 2.17 -1.70
C LEU A 100 7.63 1.49 -0.81
N LEU A 101 7.72 0.17 -0.69
CA LEU A 101 6.82 -0.67 0.09
C LEU A 101 7.61 -1.29 1.24
N ILE A 102 7.18 -1.09 2.48
CA ILE A 102 7.89 -1.56 3.66
C ILE A 102 6.94 -2.40 4.51
N ALA A 103 7.33 -3.64 4.79
CA ALA A 103 6.63 -4.52 5.70
C ALA A 103 7.57 -5.00 6.80
N VAL A 104 7.23 -4.65 8.03
CA VAL A 104 7.99 -5.08 9.21
C VAL A 104 7.16 -6.09 10.01
N THR A 105 7.72 -7.28 10.22
CA THR A 105 7.07 -8.40 10.91
C THR A 105 7.57 -8.61 12.33
N TYR A 106 8.73 -8.05 12.68
CA TYR A 106 9.39 -8.15 13.97
C TYR A 106 9.67 -9.61 14.35
N ASN A 107 10.29 -10.37 13.43
CA ASN A 107 10.49 -11.81 13.55
C ASN A 107 11.29 -12.22 14.79
N ARG A 108 12.13 -11.31 15.29
CA ARG A 108 12.99 -11.49 16.47
C ARG A 108 12.34 -11.04 17.79
N SER A 109 11.11 -10.53 17.75
CA SER A 109 10.41 -9.97 18.91
C SER A 109 9.21 -10.82 19.34
N LYS A 110 8.71 -10.56 20.55
CA LYS A 110 7.45 -11.15 21.05
C LYS A 110 6.21 -10.58 20.36
N HIS A 111 6.31 -9.40 19.75
CA HIS A 111 5.20 -8.67 19.13
C HIS A 111 5.15 -8.90 17.61
N LYS A 112 5.29 -10.16 17.19
CA LYS A 112 5.39 -10.53 15.77
C LYS A 112 4.06 -10.32 15.03
N LEU A 113 4.14 -9.74 13.84
CA LEU A 113 3.02 -9.55 12.92
C LEU A 113 3.12 -10.49 11.72
N LYS A 114 1.97 -10.95 11.22
CA LYS A 114 1.88 -11.80 9.99
C LYS A 114 1.22 -11.07 8.81
N GLY A 115 0.42 -10.04 9.08
CA GLY A 115 -0.30 -9.24 8.08
C GLY A 115 0.62 -8.50 7.10
N PRO A 116 1.64 -7.74 7.57
CA PRO A 116 2.35 -6.78 6.74
C PRO A 116 2.89 -7.34 5.42
N ILE A 117 3.42 -8.56 5.44
CA ILE A 117 3.94 -9.24 4.23
C ILE A 117 2.83 -9.52 3.20
N ILE A 118 1.66 -9.94 3.65
CA ILE A 118 0.50 -10.20 2.79
C ILE A 118 0.02 -8.89 2.17
N ASP A 119 0.04 -7.82 2.97
CA ASP A 119 -0.43 -6.51 2.57
C ASP A 119 0.50 -5.89 1.51
N VAL A 120 1.82 -5.89 1.71
CA VAL A 120 2.76 -5.40 0.67
C VAL A 120 2.72 -6.24 -0.59
N LYS A 121 2.52 -7.56 -0.51
CA LYS A 121 2.39 -8.41 -1.71
C LYS A 121 1.14 -8.04 -2.51
N SER A 122 0.02 -7.84 -1.83
CA SER A 122 -1.24 -7.41 -2.44
C SER A 122 -1.12 -6.03 -3.06
N PHE A 123 -0.52 -5.09 -2.33
CA PHE A 123 -0.36 -3.70 -2.76
C PHE A 123 0.64 -3.56 -3.92
N ARG A 124 1.73 -4.32 -3.90
CA ARG A 124 2.68 -4.42 -5.02
C ARG A 124 1.99 -4.87 -6.32
N ASN A 125 1.14 -5.89 -6.25
CA ASN A 125 0.40 -6.37 -7.41
C ASN A 125 -0.60 -5.31 -7.89
N LEU A 126 -1.30 -4.63 -6.98
CA LEU A 126 -2.19 -3.52 -7.33
C LEU A 126 -1.46 -2.40 -8.10
N LEU A 127 -0.28 -1.99 -7.61
CA LEU A 127 0.54 -0.97 -8.26
C LEU A 127 0.98 -1.37 -9.67
N MET A 128 1.38 -2.64 -9.85
CA MET A 128 1.79 -3.16 -11.14
C MET A 128 0.61 -3.33 -12.11
N ASP A 129 -0.44 -4.03 -11.68
CA ASP A 129 -1.51 -4.50 -12.56
C ASP A 129 -2.52 -3.40 -12.89
N THR A 130 -2.79 -2.50 -11.93
CA THR A 130 -3.81 -1.45 -12.08
C THR A 130 -3.20 -0.08 -12.37
N PHE A 131 -2.13 0.27 -11.65
CA PHE A 131 -1.52 1.60 -11.77
C PHE A 131 -0.31 1.63 -12.70
N ALA A 132 0.06 0.49 -13.30
CA ALA A 132 1.16 0.36 -14.26
C ALA A 132 2.50 0.91 -13.72
N PHE A 133 2.80 0.66 -12.45
CA PHE A 133 4.14 0.90 -11.90
C PHE A 133 5.11 -0.16 -12.47
N PRO A 134 6.23 0.25 -13.06
CA PRO A 134 7.21 -0.70 -13.56
C PRO A 134 7.83 -1.46 -12.39
N LYS A 135 7.97 -2.79 -12.55
CA LYS A 135 8.43 -3.70 -11.50
C LYS A 135 9.79 -3.28 -10.94
N GLU A 136 10.65 -2.72 -11.80
CA GLU A 136 12.01 -2.28 -11.53
C GLU A 136 12.05 -0.98 -10.72
N GLU A 137 10.95 -0.23 -10.66
CA GLU A 137 10.80 1.00 -9.87
C GLU A 137 9.93 0.79 -8.61
N ILE A 138 9.68 -0.46 -8.25
CA ILE A 138 9.10 -0.83 -6.97
C ILE A 138 10.20 -1.45 -6.12
N ARG A 139 10.43 -0.89 -4.93
CA ARG A 139 11.36 -1.41 -3.92
C ARG A 139 10.54 -1.91 -2.75
N VAL A 140 10.77 -3.17 -2.38
CA VAL A 140 10.06 -3.80 -1.27
C VAL A 140 11.06 -4.17 -0.19
N LEU A 141 10.90 -3.62 1.01
CA LEU A 141 11.72 -3.92 2.17
C LEU A 141 10.95 -4.87 3.10
N THR A 142 11.51 -6.05 3.36
CA THR A 142 10.88 -7.05 4.24
C THR A 142 11.92 -7.90 4.97
N GLU A 143 11.56 -8.47 6.12
CA GLU A 143 12.39 -9.45 6.82
C GLU A 143 12.37 -10.86 6.18
N GLU A 144 11.68 -11.05 5.03
CA GLU A 144 11.79 -12.29 4.24
C GLU A 144 13.05 -12.31 3.35
N GLU A 145 13.71 -11.16 3.19
CA GLU A 145 14.96 -11.01 2.44
C GLU A 145 16.16 -11.54 3.24
N ALA A 146 17.29 -11.79 2.57
CA ALA A 146 18.50 -12.27 3.25
C ALA A 146 18.98 -11.25 4.31
N PRO A 147 19.52 -11.67 5.47
CA PRO A 147 19.88 -10.76 6.57
C PRO A 147 20.84 -9.62 6.20
N GLU A 148 21.78 -9.87 5.29
CA GLU A 148 22.77 -8.89 4.81
C GLU A 148 22.26 -8.05 3.61
N SER A 149 20.98 -8.18 3.26
CA SER A 149 20.39 -7.47 2.14
C SER A 149 20.05 -6.04 2.51
N ASP A 150 20.31 -5.11 1.58
CA ASP A 150 19.80 -3.74 1.66
C ASP A 150 18.26 -3.68 1.72
N PHE A 151 17.57 -4.78 1.38
CA PHE A 151 16.11 -4.89 1.43
C PHE A 151 15.55 -5.35 2.78
N VAL A 152 16.39 -5.53 3.80
CA VAL A 152 15.89 -5.70 5.18
C VAL A 152 15.45 -4.32 5.71
N PRO A 153 14.27 -4.20 6.36
CA PRO A 153 13.73 -2.92 6.81
C PRO A 153 14.39 -2.42 8.11
N THR A 154 15.71 -2.22 8.09
CA THR A 154 16.45 -1.55 9.17
C THR A 154 16.27 -0.03 9.09
N LYS A 155 16.47 0.71 10.19
CA LYS A 155 16.35 2.19 10.20
C LYS A 155 17.19 2.81 9.09
N LYS A 156 18.45 2.38 8.99
CA LYS A 156 19.41 2.83 7.97
C LYS A 156 18.93 2.56 6.55
N ASN A 157 18.43 1.34 6.28
CA ASN A 157 17.96 0.99 4.94
C ASN A 157 16.72 1.78 4.56
N ILE A 158 15.75 1.90 5.47
CA ILE A 158 14.54 2.71 5.25
C ILE A 158 14.91 4.15 4.89
N GLN A 159 15.79 4.79 5.64
CA GLN A 159 16.27 6.15 5.36
C GLN A 159 16.99 6.26 4.01
N ASN A 160 17.78 5.25 3.61
CA ASN A 160 18.41 5.22 2.29
C ASN A 160 17.35 5.12 1.17
N TYR A 161 16.32 4.31 1.36
CA TYR A 161 15.26 4.16 0.37
C TYR A 161 14.29 5.35 0.33
N PHE A 162 14.15 6.12 1.40
CA PHE A 162 13.50 7.43 1.36
C PHE A 162 14.22 8.37 0.38
N LYS A 163 15.55 8.46 0.50
CA LYS A 163 16.36 9.26 -0.44
C LYS A 163 16.18 8.79 -1.88
N TRP A 164 16.25 7.47 -2.11
CA TRP A 164 16.01 6.88 -3.44
C TRP A 164 14.61 7.18 -4.00
N LEU A 165 13.57 7.21 -3.15
CA LEU A 165 12.19 7.45 -3.58
C LEU A 165 12.03 8.84 -4.19
N VAL A 166 12.62 9.86 -3.56
CA VAL A 166 12.50 11.28 -3.97
C VAL A 166 13.62 11.77 -4.87
N GLU A 167 14.68 10.99 -5.04
CA GLU A 167 15.81 11.32 -5.90
C GLU A 167 15.35 11.64 -7.34
N ASP A 168 15.87 12.72 -7.91
CA ASP A 168 15.60 13.18 -9.27
C ASP A 168 14.11 13.24 -9.66
N CYS A 169 13.23 13.47 -8.69
CA CYS A 169 11.82 13.67 -8.96
C CYS A 169 11.62 14.99 -9.73
N MET A 170 10.66 14.98 -10.66
CA MET A 170 10.29 16.10 -11.51
C MET A 170 8.77 16.23 -11.57
N ALA A 171 8.29 17.41 -11.95
CA ALA A 171 6.86 17.66 -12.12
C ALA A 171 6.22 16.58 -13.05
N GLY A 172 5.11 16.00 -12.59
CA GLY A 172 4.42 14.89 -13.26
C GLY A 172 4.77 13.51 -12.69
N ASP A 173 5.85 13.36 -11.92
CA ASP A 173 6.19 12.08 -11.30
C ASP A 173 5.16 11.67 -10.22
N SER A 174 4.92 10.36 -10.12
CA SER A 174 4.01 9.76 -9.16
C SER A 174 4.77 8.80 -8.25
N LEU A 175 4.86 9.17 -6.99
CA LEU A 175 5.56 8.43 -5.96
C LEU A 175 4.55 7.75 -5.04
N VAL A 176 4.90 6.57 -4.55
CA VAL A 176 4.12 5.82 -3.57
C VAL A 176 5.01 5.43 -2.40
N PHE A 177 4.58 5.75 -1.19
CA PHE A 177 5.14 5.25 0.05
C PHE A 177 4.09 4.41 0.75
N TYR A 178 4.40 3.16 1.06
CA TYR A 178 3.53 2.27 1.82
C TYR A 178 4.31 1.65 2.97
N PHE A 179 3.81 1.82 4.19
CA PHE A 179 4.36 1.18 5.38
C PHE A 179 3.29 0.34 6.06
N SER A 180 3.65 -0.88 6.45
CA SER A 180 2.83 -1.74 7.32
C SER A 180 3.69 -2.33 8.42
N GLY A 181 3.29 -2.11 9.67
CA GLY A 181 4.08 -2.48 10.85
C GLY A 181 3.54 -1.87 12.14
N HIS A 182 4.38 -1.86 13.18
CA HIS A 182 4.10 -1.14 14.42
C HIS A 182 4.41 0.34 14.27
N GLY A 183 3.55 1.14 14.86
CA GLY A 183 3.77 2.55 15.16
C GLY A 183 3.68 2.77 16.67
N VAL A 184 4.42 3.75 17.16
CA VAL A 184 4.46 4.13 18.58
C VAL A 184 4.31 5.63 18.70
N ARG A 185 3.75 6.09 19.82
CA ARG A 185 3.80 7.47 20.24
C ARG A 185 4.95 7.66 21.23
N GLN A 186 5.76 8.68 21.00
CA GLN A 186 6.80 9.11 21.94
C GLN A 186 6.45 10.51 22.44
N PHE A 187 7.00 10.91 23.59
CA PHE A 187 6.82 12.28 24.05
C PHE A 187 7.61 13.21 23.14
N ASP A 188 6.93 14.22 22.63
CA ASP A 188 7.53 15.28 21.83
C ASP A 188 8.56 16.05 22.68
N VAL A 189 9.75 16.25 22.11
CA VAL A 189 10.87 16.92 22.77
C VAL A 189 11.02 18.38 22.29
N ASP A 190 10.51 18.73 21.11
CA ASP A 190 10.63 20.07 20.52
C ASP A 190 9.32 20.88 20.53
N SER A 191 8.22 20.25 20.97
CA SER A 191 6.90 20.85 21.18
C SER A 191 6.26 21.41 19.91
N ASP A 192 6.52 20.81 18.76
CA ASP A 192 5.89 21.21 17.49
C ASP A 192 4.50 20.56 17.28
N GLU A 193 4.15 19.53 18.05
CA GLU A 193 2.86 18.88 17.99
C GLU A 193 1.84 19.43 19.01
N SER A 194 0.59 19.59 18.55
CA SER A 194 -0.50 20.14 19.37
C SER A 194 -0.97 19.23 20.52
N ASP A 195 -0.69 17.92 20.45
CA ASP A 195 -0.98 16.95 21.52
C ASP A 195 0.25 16.56 22.34
N GLY A 196 1.45 16.98 21.92
CA GLY A 196 2.74 16.74 22.59
C GLY A 196 3.30 15.33 22.45
N PHE A 197 2.95 14.58 21.39
CA PHE A 197 3.42 13.21 21.18
C PHE A 197 3.77 12.82 19.73
N ASP A 198 5.05 12.86 19.37
CA ASP A 198 5.54 12.38 18.06
C ASP A 198 5.05 10.98 17.69
N GLU A 199 4.49 10.87 16.49
CA GLU A 199 4.16 9.59 15.89
C GLU A 199 5.39 9.00 15.19
N SER A 200 5.72 7.74 15.49
CA SER A 200 6.91 7.09 14.95
C SER A 200 6.62 5.71 14.39
N ILE A 201 7.27 5.36 13.28
CA ILE A 201 7.28 3.98 12.76
C ILE A 201 8.43 3.18 13.36
N CYS A 202 8.23 1.88 13.56
CA CYS A 202 9.26 0.99 14.11
C CYS A 202 9.94 0.16 13.01
N PRO A 203 11.24 0.40 12.70
CA PRO A 203 12.05 -0.49 11.87
C PRO A 203 12.24 -1.87 12.49
N ALA A 204 12.81 -2.84 11.75
CA ALA A 204 13.09 -4.18 12.30
C ALA A 204 14.13 -4.17 13.43
N ASP A 205 15.05 -3.21 13.43
CA ASP A 205 16.14 -3.00 14.39
C ASP A 205 15.82 -1.88 15.40
N PHE A 206 14.54 -1.53 15.60
CA PHE A 206 14.13 -0.40 16.42
C PHE A 206 14.63 -0.44 17.88
N VAL A 207 14.94 -1.62 18.40
CA VAL A 207 15.51 -1.79 19.76
C VAL A 207 16.94 -1.23 19.85
N GLU A 208 17.71 -1.35 18.77
CA GLU A 208 19.13 -0.92 18.73
C GLU A 208 19.28 0.44 18.07
N ALA A 209 18.57 0.68 16.96
CA ALA A 209 18.69 1.88 16.14
C ALA A 209 17.63 2.97 16.46
N GLY A 210 16.66 2.66 17.32
CA GLY A 210 15.52 3.53 17.59
C GLY A 210 14.45 3.50 16.49
N THR A 211 13.40 4.30 16.71
CA THR A 211 12.30 4.46 15.75
C THR A 211 12.61 5.55 14.72
N ILE A 212 11.73 5.74 13.74
CA ILE A 212 11.79 6.87 12.80
C ILE A 212 10.57 7.74 13.09
N SER A 213 10.77 8.99 13.51
CA SER A 213 9.69 9.94 13.75
C SER A 213 9.05 10.40 12.43
N ASP A 214 7.81 10.86 12.53
CA ASP A 214 7.10 11.63 11.52
C ASP A 214 7.91 12.80 10.97
N ASP A 215 8.65 13.50 11.84
CA ASP A 215 9.46 14.63 11.48
C ASP A 215 10.69 14.22 10.63
N GLU A 216 11.30 13.05 10.96
CA GLU A 216 12.28 12.39 10.09
C GLU A 216 11.67 12.00 8.73
N ILE A 217 10.44 11.48 8.71
CA ILE A 217 9.75 11.09 7.47
C ILE A 217 9.45 12.33 6.62
N LYS A 218 8.87 13.37 7.23
CA LYS A 218 8.54 14.64 6.58
C LYS A 218 9.79 15.28 6.00
N ALA A 219 10.89 15.31 6.75
CA ALA A 219 12.17 15.80 6.26
C ALA A 219 12.70 14.99 5.06
N ALA A 220 12.51 13.68 5.07
CA ALA A 220 13.09 12.79 4.06
C ALA A 220 12.27 12.69 2.77
N ILE A 221 10.93 12.65 2.83
CA ILE A 221 10.09 12.38 1.65
C ILE A 221 9.05 13.46 1.33
N VAL A 222 8.80 14.43 2.22
CA VAL A 222 7.84 15.51 1.98
C VAL A 222 8.55 16.82 1.62
N ARG A 223 9.46 17.30 2.49
CA ARG A 223 10.22 18.56 2.28
C ARG A 223 10.98 18.58 0.93
N PRO A 224 11.57 17.48 0.43
CA PRO A 224 12.32 17.50 -0.83
C PRO A 224 11.46 17.48 -2.11
N LEU A 225 10.14 17.32 -2.01
CA LEU A 225 9.29 17.16 -3.19
C LEU A 225 9.22 18.46 -4.01
N LYS A 226 9.47 18.35 -5.32
CA LYS A 226 9.33 19.47 -6.25
C LYS A 226 7.86 19.71 -6.59
N LYS A 227 7.53 20.96 -6.90
CA LYS A 227 6.19 21.34 -7.35
C LYS A 227 5.76 20.49 -8.55
N GLY A 228 4.55 19.92 -8.46
CA GLY A 228 3.98 19.06 -9.50
C GLY A 228 4.33 17.57 -9.36
N VAL A 229 5.14 17.17 -8.39
CA VAL A 229 5.31 15.76 -7.99
C VAL A 229 4.13 15.37 -7.11
N THR A 230 3.59 14.16 -7.30
CA THR A 230 2.53 13.61 -6.44
C THR A 230 3.07 12.45 -5.62
N LEU A 231 3.08 12.58 -4.29
CA LEU A 231 3.38 11.49 -3.36
C LEU A 231 2.07 10.97 -2.75
N ASN A 232 1.79 9.67 -2.92
CA ASN A 232 0.73 8.98 -2.21
C ASN A 232 1.36 8.15 -1.09
N ALA A 233 1.12 8.53 0.15
CA ALA A 233 1.63 7.83 1.32
C ALA A 233 0.49 7.13 2.06
N ILE A 234 0.69 5.85 2.36
CA ILE A 234 -0.26 5.00 3.07
C ILE A 234 0.50 4.34 4.21
N VAL A 235 0.03 4.54 5.44
CA VAL A 235 0.65 3.99 6.64
C VAL A 235 -0.39 3.16 7.37
N ASP A 236 -0.14 1.86 7.44
CA ASP A 236 -0.94 0.87 8.15
C ASP A 236 -0.21 0.50 9.45
N ALA A 237 -0.37 1.37 10.45
CA ALA A 237 0.24 1.25 11.77
C ALA A 237 -0.68 1.86 12.84
N CYS A 238 -0.49 1.48 14.10
CA CYS A 238 -1.12 2.18 15.21
C CYS A 238 -0.55 3.59 15.32
N HIS A 239 -1.40 4.58 15.60
CA HIS A 239 -0.99 6.00 15.72
C HIS A 239 -0.29 6.51 14.45
N SER A 240 -1.01 6.46 13.33
CA SER A 240 -0.51 6.87 12.01
C SER A 240 -1.26 8.06 11.41
N GLY A 241 -2.00 8.80 12.25
CA GLY A 241 -2.89 9.87 11.80
C GLY A 241 -2.14 11.14 11.40
N THR A 242 -1.05 11.44 12.10
CA THR A 242 -0.15 12.59 11.91
C THR A 242 1.25 12.19 11.45
N VAL A 243 1.52 10.90 11.17
CA VAL A 243 2.83 10.35 10.78
C VAL A 243 3.59 11.01 9.59
N LEU A 244 2.96 11.93 8.86
CA LEU A 244 3.57 12.72 7.78
C LEU A 244 3.60 14.23 8.07
N ASP A 245 3.08 14.64 9.22
CA ASP A 245 2.90 16.00 9.71
C ASP A 245 2.43 16.96 8.59
N LEU A 246 1.25 16.64 8.04
CA LEU A 246 0.60 17.39 6.97
C LEU A 246 -0.38 18.41 7.57
N PRO A 247 -0.40 19.67 7.07
CA PRO A 247 -1.18 20.75 7.68
C PRO A 247 -2.70 20.63 7.45
N TYR A 248 -3.15 19.74 6.57
CA TYR A 248 -4.57 19.58 6.22
C TYR A 248 -5.00 18.14 6.45
N VAL A 249 -6.02 17.97 7.30
CA VAL A 249 -6.63 16.67 7.62
C VAL A 249 -8.09 16.70 7.17
N TYR A 250 -8.52 15.64 6.49
CA TYR A 250 -9.90 15.49 6.02
C TYR A 250 -10.51 14.26 6.69
N ASN A 251 -11.54 14.46 7.50
CA ASN A 251 -12.33 13.39 8.10
C ASN A 251 -13.56 13.11 7.25
N ARG A 252 -13.86 11.83 7.01
CA ARG A 252 -15.02 11.43 6.19
C ARG A 252 -16.37 11.68 6.89
N GLU A 253 -16.35 11.99 8.18
CA GLU A 253 -17.56 12.19 9.01
C GLU A 253 -18.06 13.65 9.01
N GLU A 254 -17.42 14.55 8.26
CA GLU A 254 -17.84 15.92 7.99
C GLU A 254 -18.03 16.14 6.47
#